data_AF-A0A0F7TKR1-F1
#
_entry.id   AF-A0A0F7TKR1-F1
#
_cell.length_a   1.000
_cell.length_b   1.000
_cell.length_c   1.000
_cell.angle_alpha   90.00
_cell.angle_beta   90.00
_cell.angle_gamma   90.00
#
_symmetry.space_group_name_H-M   'P 1'
#
loop_
_entity.id
_entity.type
_entity.pdbx_description
1 polymer ?
#
loop_
_entity_poly.entity_id
_entity_poly.type
_entity_poly.pdbx_seq_one_letter_code
_entity_poly.pdbx_strand_id
1 'polypeptide(L)'
;MKKRIKAQEEKNVKSAAPDEPSKTPLPQYLLDRSQATNAKALSSAIKDKRKEQAAKFAVPLPKVKGISEEEMFKVINTGKKTHKKSWKRMITKPTFVGNDFTRRPVKYERFIRPMGLRYKKANVTHPELGVTVQLPILSVKKNPNNPLFTQLGVLTKGTIIEVNVSELGLVTTTGKVVWGKWAQITNVPENDGCVNAVLLV
;
A
#
# COMPACT_ATOMS: atom_id res chain seq x y z
N MET A 1 -3.66 -35.57 11.96
CA MET A 1 -3.20 -36.93 11.58
C MET A 1 -2.63 -36.99 10.16
N LYS A 2 -3.31 -36.49 9.12
CA LYS A 2 -2.81 -36.53 7.73
C LYS A 2 -1.37 -35.99 7.52
N LYS A 3 -1.01 -34.85 8.14
CA LYS A 3 0.36 -34.31 8.07
C LYS A 3 1.42 -35.21 8.72
N ARG A 4 1.06 -35.94 9.79
CA ARG A 4 1.98 -36.86 10.48
C ARG A 4 2.17 -38.16 9.70
N ILE A 5 1.09 -38.69 9.11
CA ILE A 5 1.12 -39.86 8.23
C ILE A 5 1.97 -39.56 7.00
N LYS A 6 1.72 -38.41 6.34
CA LYS A 6 2.50 -37.98 5.17
C LYS A 6 3.99 -37.80 5.48
N ALA A 7 4.33 -37.19 6.63
CA ALA A 7 5.72 -37.03 7.04
C ALA A 7 6.41 -38.38 7.34
N GLN A 8 5.66 -39.37 7.84
CA GLN A 8 6.17 -40.73 8.07
C GLN A 8 6.37 -41.49 6.75
N GLU A 9 5.43 -41.36 5.81
CA GLU A 9 5.50 -41.94 4.46
C GLU A 9 6.66 -41.33 3.65
N GLU A 10 6.81 -39.99 3.67
CA GLU A 10 7.91 -39.25 3.02
C GLU A 10 9.27 -39.55 3.65
N LYS A 11 9.32 -39.93 4.93
CA LYS A 11 10.57 -40.33 5.60
C LYS A 11 11.04 -41.72 5.15
N ASN A 12 10.10 -42.60 4.80
CA ASN A 12 10.39 -43.98 4.38
C ASN A 12 10.64 -44.09 2.87
N VAL A 13 10.19 -43.12 2.08
CA VAL A 13 10.52 -42.99 0.66
C VAL A 13 11.82 -42.20 0.55
N LYS A 14 12.90 -42.81 0.04
CA LYS A 14 14.04 -42.04 -0.47
C LYS A 14 13.53 -41.27 -1.69
N SER A 15 13.12 -40.03 -1.50
CA SER A 15 12.93 -39.10 -2.60
C SER A 15 14.18 -39.12 -3.47
N ALA A 16 14.02 -38.95 -4.79
CA ALA A 16 15.15 -38.62 -5.65
C ALA A 16 15.97 -37.54 -4.94
N ALA A 17 17.30 -37.69 -4.94
CA ALA A 17 18.21 -36.74 -4.34
C ALA A 17 17.76 -35.31 -4.69
N PRO A 18 17.92 -34.33 -3.78
CA PRO A 18 17.66 -32.93 -4.15
C PRO A 18 18.28 -32.70 -5.52
N ASP A 19 17.52 -32.10 -6.46
CA ASP A 19 18.00 -31.79 -7.81
C ASP A 19 19.46 -31.39 -7.68
N GLU A 20 20.36 -32.16 -8.30
CA GLU A 20 21.80 -31.94 -8.14
C GLU A 20 22.03 -30.44 -8.28
N PRO A 21 22.78 -29.80 -7.37
CA PRO A 21 23.10 -28.40 -7.53
C PRO A 21 23.61 -28.24 -8.96
N SER A 22 23.06 -27.29 -9.70
CA SER A 22 23.43 -27.02 -11.09
C SER A 22 24.93 -27.28 -11.26
N LYS A 23 25.35 -28.05 -12.27
CA LYS A 23 26.76 -28.47 -12.48
C LYS A 23 27.79 -27.33 -12.36
N THR A 24 27.34 -26.08 -12.46
CA THR A 24 28.01 -24.86 -12.01
C THR A 24 27.62 -24.48 -10.56
N PRO A 25 28.53 -24.57 -9.58
CA PRO A 25 28.27 -24.08 -8.23
C PRO A 25 27.97 -22.58 -8.27
N LEU A 26 26.75 -22.22 -7.85
CA LEU A 26 26.34 -20.84 -7.68
C LEU A 26 26.65 -20.41 -6.24
N PRO A 27 27.24 -19.22 -6.04
CA PRO A 27 27.31 -18.60 -4.72
C PRO A 27 25.93 -18.50 -4.07
N GLN A 28 25.85 -18.60 -2.74
CA GLN A 28 24.58 -18.58 -1.97
C GLN A 28 23.65 -17.40 -2.36
N TYR A 29 24.22 -16.25 -2.71
CA TYR A 29 23.50 -15.03 -3.12
C TYR A 29 22.88 -15.09 -4.54
N LEU A 30 23.13 -16.16 -5.30
CA LEU A 30 22.58 -16.39 -6.65
C LEU A 30 21.61 -17.58 -6.72
N LEU A 31 21.47 -18.37 -5.66
CA LEU A 31 20.62 -19.57 -5.66
C LEU A 31 19.13 -19.26 -5.93
N ASP A 32 18.65 -18.09 -5.51
CA ASP A 32 17.23 -17.68 -5.67
C ASP A 32 16.95 -16.96 -7.00
N ARG A 33 17.93 -16.89 -7.92
CA ARG A 33 17.82 -16.16 -9.19
C ARG A 33 17.88 -17.12 -10.36
N SER A 34 16.75 -17.73 -10.72
CA SER A 34 16.69 -18.66 -11.85
C SER A 34 17.01 -17.95 -13.18
N GLN A 35 18.02 -18.42 -13.91
CA GLN A 35 18.26 -18.04 -15.30
C GLN A 35 17.86 -19.18 -16.23
N ALA A 36 16.92 -18.94 -17.15
CA ALA A 36 16.52 -19.92 -18.16
C ALA A 36 17.39 -19.79 -19.42
N THR A 37 18.23 -20.80 -19.68
CA THR A 37 19.12 -20.89 -20.85
C THR A 37 18.44 -21.67 -21.97
N ASN A 38 17.71 -21.00 -22.86
CA ASN A 38 17.27 -21.59 -24.14
C ASN A 38 17.08 -20.48 -25.19
N ALA A 39 17.49 -20.70 -26.44
CA ALA A 39 17.50 -19.65 -27.47
C ALA A 39 16.09 -19.10 -27.85
N LYS A 40 15.01 -19.89 -27.65
CA LYS A 40 13.62 -19.39 -27.74
C LYS A 40 13.28 -18.38 -26.63
N ALA A 41 14.02 -18.42 -25.51
CA ALA A 41 13.90 -17.47 -24.40
C ALA A 41 14.42 -16.07 -24.77
N LEU A 42 15.26 -15.89 -25.80
CA LEU A 42 15.77 -14.57 -26.19
C LEU A 42 14.68 -13.71 -26.86
N SER A 43 13.85 -14.29 -27.71
CA SER A 43 12.74 -13.55 -28.37
C SER A 43 11.57 -13.30 -27.40
N SER A 44 11.28 -14.22 -26.48
CA SER A 44 10.36 -13.94 -25.38
C SER A 44 10.97 -12.93 -24.40
N ALA A 45 12.28 -12.99 -24.10
CA ALA A 45 12.96 -12.04 -23.22
C ALA A 45 12.89 -10.59 -23.72
N ILE A 46 12.78 -10.31 -25.03
CA ILE A 46 12.56 -8.94 -25.51
C ILE A 46 11.13 -8.48 -25.21
N LYS A 47 10.13 -9.36 -25.42
CA LYS A 47 8.72 -9.06 -25.05
C LYS A 47 8.55 -8.97 -23.53
N ASP A 48 9.22 -9.83 -22.80
CA ASP A 48 9.24 -9.87 -21.35
C ASP A 48 9.99 -8.64 -20.82
N LYS A 49 11.13 -8.22 -21.39
CA LYS A 49 11.80 -6.94 -21.05
C LYS A 49 10.89 -5.74 -21.27
N ARG A 50 10.11 -5.70 -22.36
CA ARG A 50 9.15 -4.61 -22.61
C ARG A 50 8.01 -4.61 -21.60
N LYS A 51 7.48 -5.79 -21.24
CA LYS A 51 6.48 -5.95 -20.18
C LYS A 51 7.05 -5.65 -18.79
N GLU A 52 8.31 -6.01 -18.55
CA GLU A 52 9.05 -5.84 -17.30
C GLU A 52 9.38 -4.37 -17.05
N GLN A 53 9.72 -3.58 -18.07
CA GLN A 53 9.88 -2.13 -17.92
C GLN A 53 8.60 -1.45 -17.41
N ALA A 54 7.44 -1.85 -17.94
CA ALA A 54 6.14 -1.34 -17.48
C ALA A 54 5.75 -1.89 -16.10
N ALA A 55 6.10 -3.15 -15.81
CA ALA A 55 5.81 -3.79 -14.51
C ALA A 55 6.76 -3.35 -13.39
N LYS A 56 7.99 -2.95 -13.71
CA LYS A 56 9.04 -2.59 -12.74
C LYS A 56 8.67 -1.37 -11.90
N PHE A 57 7.90 -0.44 -12.47
CA PHE A 57 7.40 0.75 -11.75
C PHE A 57 5.89 0.66 -11.47
N ALA A 58 5.28 -0.50 -11.69
CA ALA A 58 3.89 -0.70 -11.35
C ALA A 58 3.75 -0.78 -9.82
N VAL A 59 2.83 0.01 -9.29
CA VAL A 59 2.44 -0.10 -7.88
C VAL A 59 1.72 -1.44 -7.64
N PRO A 60 1.80 -2.02 -6.42
CA PRO A 60 1.16 -3.30 -6.09
C PRO A 60 -0.34 -3.38 -6.44
N LEU A 61 -1.07 -2.28 -6.30
CA LEU A 61 -2.48 -2.15 -6.67
C LEU A 61 -2.65 -1.09 -7.77
N PRO A 62 -2.52 -1.45 -9.07
CA PRO A 62 -2.56 -0.47 -10.16
C PRO A 62 -3.98 0.02 -10.45
N LYS A 63 -4.99 -0.84 -10.27
CA LYS A 63 -6.41 -0.52 -10.46
C LYS A 63 -7.17 -0.90 -9.20
N VAL A 64 -7.97 0.03 -8.70
CA VAL A 64 -8.83 -0.17 -7.52
C VAL A 64 -10.27 0.09 -7.92
N LYS A 65 -11.20 -0.50 -7.17
CA LYS A 65 -12.64 -0.23 -7.32
C LYS A 65 -12.90 1.27 -7.19
N GLY A 66 -13.62 1.82 -8.16
CA GLY A 66 -14.09 3.21 -8.12
C GLY A 66 -15.06 3.42 -6.96
N ILE A 67 -14.93 4.56 -6.28
CA ILE A 67 -15.82 4.97 -5.19
C ILE A 67 -16.71 6.10 -5.70
N SER A 68 -18.02 5.99 -5.49
CA SER A 68 -18.96 7.04 -5.87
C SER A 68 -18.88 8.23 -4.90
N GLU A 69 -19.22 9.42 -5.37
CA GLU A 69 -19.24 10.61 -4.50
C GLU A 69 -20.29 10.51 -3.39
N GLU A 70 -21.40 9.83 -3.65
CA GLU A 70 -22.47 9.59 -2.66
C GLU A 70 -21.98 8.72 -1.50
N GLU A 71 -21.16 7.70 -1.80
CA GLU A 71 -20.56 6.83 -0.78
C GLU A 71 -19.51 7.59 0.07
N MET A 72 -18.79 8.52 -0.57
CA MET A 72 -17.75 9.33 0.07
C MET A 72 -18.32 10.45 0.96
N PHE A 73 -19.40 11.08 0.52
CA PHE A 73 -19.93 12.29 1.12
C PHE A 73 -21.36 12.12 1.63
N LYS A 74 -21.50 12.07 2.96
CA LYS A 74 -22.80 12.17 3.61
C LYS A 74 -23.28 13.62 3.60
N VAL A 75 -24.51 13.85 3.14
CA VAL A 75 -25.14 15.18 3.17
C VAL A 75 -25.49 15.55 4.61
N ILE A 76 -25.13 16.77 5.03
CA ILE A 76 -25.55 17.33 6.32
C ILE A 76 -26.55 18.46 6.09
N ASN A 77 -27.73 18.30 6.71
CA ASN A 77 -28.82 19.25 6.62
C ASN A 77 -28.81 20.22 7.81
N THR A 78 -28.98 21.51 7.53
CA THR A 78 -28.90 22.61 8.51
C THR A 78 -30.15 23.49 8.50
N GLY A 79 -30.51 24.07 9.65
CA GLY A 79 -31.67 24.94 9.84
C GLY A 79 -32.55 24.48 11.01
N LYS A 80 -33.23 25.42 11.68
CA LYS A 80 -33.88 25.18 12.99
C LYS A 80 -35.10 24.25 12.96
N LYS A 81 -35.95 24.32 11.94
CA LYS A 81 -37.27 23.65 11.93
C LYS A 81 -37.41 22.56 10.88
N THR A 82 -36.91 22.81 9.66
CA THR A 82 -37.14 21.92 8.51
C THR A 82 -35.83 21.43 7.88
N HIS A 83 -34.67 21.81 8.43
CA HIS A 83 -33.35 21.42 7.94
C HIS A 83 -33.17 21.51 6.40
N LYS A 84 -33.76 22.52 5.75
CA LYS A 84 -33.81 22.62 4.27
C LYS A 84 -32.44 22.86 3.60
N LYS A 85 -31.42 23.32 4.34
CA LYS A 85 -30.13 23.71 3.75
C LYS A 85 -29.15 22.55 3.79
N SER A 86 -28.82 21.99 2.63
CA SER A 86 -28.01 20.78 2.46
C SER A 86 -26.66 21.05 1.77
N TRP A 87 -26.00 22.18 2.04
CA TRP A 87 -24.75 22.57 1.36
C TRP A 87 -23.48 21.88 1.92
N LYS A 88 -23.57 21.36 3.15
CA LYS A 88 -22.45 20.70 3.86
C LYS A 88 -22.31 19.23 3.47
N ARG A 89 -21.08 18.74 3.45
CA ARG A 89 -20.70 17.36 3.11
C ARG A 89 -19.79 16.80 4.19
N MET A 90 -20.17 15.72 4.84
CA MET A 90 -19.31 14.97 5.77
C MET A 90 -18.57 13.89 5.00
N ILE A 91 -17.25 13.80 5.20
CA ILE A 91 -16.47 12.67 4.69
C ILE A 91 -16.72 11.47 5.60
N THR A 92 -17.14 10.37 5.02
CA THR A 92 -17.43 9.09 5.72
C THR A 92 -16.22 8.17 5.79
N LYS A 93 -15.23 8.38 4.92
CA LYS A 93 -14.00 7.58 4.84
C LYS A 93 -12.90 8.12 5.77
N PRO A 94 -11.96 7.27 6.19
CA PRO A 94 -10.74 7.68 6.88
C PRO A 94 -9.96 8.78 6.15
N THR A 95 -9.39 9.70 6.91
CA THR A 95 -8.66 10.86 6.39
C THR A 95 -7.34 11.06 7.13
N PHE A 96 -6.35 11.57 6.42
CA PHE A 96 -5.16 12.16 6.99
C PHE A 96 -5.33 13.67 6.98
N VAL A 97 -4.89 14.27 8.08
CA VAL A 97 -4.92 15.71 8.28
C VAL A 97 -3.58 16.07 8.89
N GLY A 98 -2.89 17.05 8.31
CA GLY A 98 -1.57 17.49 8.80
C GLY A 98 -1.62 17.99 10.25
N ASN A 99 -0.46 18.00 10.90
CA ASN A 99 -0.35 18.36 12.32
C ASN A 99 -0.85 19.78 12.62
N ASP A 100 -0.66 20.71 11.69
CA ASP A 100 -1.05 22.13 11.84
C ASP A 100 -2.50 22.41 11.40
N PHE A 101 -3.36 21.39 11.39
CA PHE A 101 -4.73 21.58 10.94
C PHE A 101 -5.63 22.26 11.97
N THR A 102 -6.04 23.47 11.62
CA THR A 102 -7.11 24.19 12.31
C THR A 102 -8.40 24.12 11.50
N ARG A 103 -9.53 23.82 12.17
CA ARG A 103 -10.85 23.82 11.51
C ARG A 103 -11.22 25.23 11.09
N ARG A 104 -11.80 25.36 9.89
CA ARG A 104 -12.39 26.61 9.43
C ARG A 104 -13.65 26.94 10.24
N PRO A 105 -14.04 28.23 10.36
CA PRO A 105 -15.28 28.59 11.01
C PRO A 105 -16.48 27.87 10.41
N VAL A 106 -17.45 27.49 11.25
CA VAL A 106 -18.59 26.62 10.90
C VAL A 106 -19.40 27.15 9.71
N LYS A 107 -19.44 28.47 9.52
CA LYS A 107 -20.15 29.11 8.40
C LYS A 107 -19.49 28.90 7.04
N TYR A 108 -18.16 28.75 7.01
CA TYR A 108 -17.35 28.59 5.78
C TYR A 108 -16.91 27.15 5.53
N GLU A 109 -17.05 26.26 6.52
CA GLU A 109 -16.72 24.84 6.39
C GLU A 109 -17.80 24.08 5.61
N ARG A 110 -17.49 23.73 4.35
CA ARG A 110 -18.34 22.88 3.50
C ARG A 110 -18.05 21.39 3.68
N PHE A 111 -16.78 21.00 3.59
CA PHE A 111 -16.32 19.62 3.75
C PHE A 111 -15.88 19.37 5.18
N ILE A 112 -16.57 18.47 5.87
CA ILE A 112 -16.33 18.14 7.27
C ILE A 112 -15.55 16.83 7.35
N ARG A 113 -14.38 16.89 7.99
CA ARG A 113 -13.53 15.74 8.29
C ARG A 113 -13.64 15.42 9.78
N PRO A 114 -14.47 14.46 10.20
CA PRO A 114 -14.71 14.20 11.62
C PRO A 114 -13.43 13.68 12.31
N MET A 115 -13.21 14.06 13.57
CA MET A 115 -11.97 13.72 14.29
C MET A 115 -11.78 12.21 14.49
N GLY A 116 -12.86 11.46 14.68
CA GLY A 116 -12.80 10.00 14.85
C GLY A 116 -12.32 9.24 13.61
N LEU A 117 -12.33 9.87 12.43
CA LEU A 117 -11.83 9.28 11.19
C LEU A 117 -10.45 9.83 10.79
N ARG A 118 -9.76 10.57 11.67
CA ARG A 118 -8.45 11.15 11.38
C ARG A 118 -7.33 10.23 11.84
N TYR A 119 -6.57 9.71 10.89
CA TYR A 119 -5.42 8.86 11.14
C TYR A 119 -4.13 9.69 11.05
N LYS A 120 -3.18 9.38 11.94
CA LYS A 120 -1.84 9.99 11.95
C LYS A 120 -0.73 9.00 11.63
N LYS A 121 -0.98 7.71 11.82
CA LYS A 121 -0.03 6.62 11.59
C LYS A 121 -0.64 5.56 10.67
N ALA A 122 0.20 4.87 9.94
CA ALA A 122 -0.14 3.71 9.13
C ALA A 122 0.70 2.51 9.58
N ASN A 123 0.14 1.30 9.47
CA ASN A 123 0.89 0.06 9.62
C ASN A 123 1.51 -0.30 8.27
N VAL A 124 2.82 -0.20 8.15
CA VAL A 124 3.54 -0.25 6.89
C VAL A 124 4.40 -1.51 6.83
N THR A 125 4.22 -2.31 5.77
CA THR A 125 5.00 -3.54 5.54
C THR A 125 6.13 -3.26 4.54
N HIS A 126 7.36 -3.69 4.87
CA HIS A 126 8.47 -3.74 3.92
C HIS A 126 8.48 -5.09 3.18
N PRO A 127 8.24 -5.14 1.86
CA PRO A 127 8.05 -6.40 1.14
C PRO A 127 9.31 -7.30 1.15
N GLU A 128 10.51 -6.72 1.08
CA GLU A 128 11.75 -7.52 1.05
C GLU A 128 12.20 -8.06 2.41
N LEU A 129 11.92 -7.34 3.49
CA LEU A 129 12.37 -7.70 4.85
C LEU A 129 11.32 -8.52 5.60
N GLY A 130 10.06 -8.51 5.15
CA GLY A 130 8.96 -9.19 5.84
C GLY A 130 8.58 -8.57 7.19
N VAL A 131 9.00 -7.33 7.45
CA VAL A 131 8.74 -6.62 8.73
C VAL A 131 7.64 -5.58 8.54
N THR A 132 6.80 -5.44 9.57
CA THR A 132 5.74 -4.43 9.66
C THR A 132 6.05 -3.42 10.76
N VAL A 133 5.99 -2.13 10.45
CA VAL A 133 6.28 -1.04 11.39
C VAL A 133 5.17 0.01 11.35
N GLN A 134 4.80 0.54 12.51
CA GLN A 134 3.76 1.58 12.61
C GLN A 134 4.36 2.98 12.42
N LEU A 135 4.44 3.42 11.17
CA LEU A 135 5.08 4.67 10.78
C LEU A 135 4.10 5.85 10.74
N PRO A 136 4.53 7.08 11.09
CA PRO A 136 3.68 8.26 10.97
C PRO A 136 3.53 8.66 9.50
N ILE A 137 2.30 9.08 9.15
CA ILE A 137 1.96 9.59 7.83
C ILE A 137 2.42 11.05 7.74
N LEU A 138 3.13 11.39 6.66
CA LEU A 138 3.61 12.74 6.38
C LEU A 138 2.64 13.48 5.45
N SER A 139 2.25 12.84 4.35
CA SER A 139 1.33 13.45 3.37
C SER A 139 0.58 12.41 2.55
N VAL A 140 -0.51 12.82 1.92
CA VAL A 140 -1.22 12.02 0.90
C VAL A 140 -0.80 12.53 -0.47
N LYS A 141 -0.20 11.68 -1.29
CA LYS A 141 0.33 12.07 -2.61
C LYS A 141 -0.66 11.84 -3.74
N LYS A 142 -1.37 10.71 -3.73
CA LYS A 142 -2.29 10.37 -4.81
C LYS A 142 -3.41 9.46 -4.33
N ASN A 143 -4.65 9.88 -4.55
CA ASN A 143 -5.83 9.02 -4.43
C ASN A 143 -6.24 8.56 -5.85
N PRO A 144 -6.44 7.25 -6.09
CA PRO A 144 -6.76 6.72 -7.43
C PRO A 144 -8.13 7.15 -7.97
N ASN A 145 -9.07 7.56 -7.11
CA ASN A 145 -10.43 7.87 -7.52
C ASN A 145 -10.60 9.31 -8.03
N ASN A 146 -10.07 10.30 -7.29
CA ASN A 146 -10.24 11.71 -7.62
C ASN A 146 -9.12 12.57 -6.99
N PRO A 147 -8.52 13.54 -7.72
CA PRO A 147 -7.59 14.52 -7.15
C PRO A 147 -8.16 15.30 -5.95
N LEU A 148 -9.46 15.60 -5.93
CA LEU A 148 -10.12 16.25 -4.78
C LEU A 148 -9.93 15.46 -3.48
N PHE A 149 -9.98 14.13 -3.57
CA PHE A 149 -9.78 13.25 -2.41
C PHE A 149 -8.33 13.28 -1.91
N THR A 150 -7.38 13.56 -2.80
CA THR A 150 -5.98 13.78 -2.42
C THR A 150 -5.86 15.07 -1.60
N GLN A 151 -6.47 16.16 -2.05
CA GLN A 151 -6.48 17.44 -1.32
C GLN A 151 -7.21 17.36 0.04
N LEU A 152 -8.31 16.61 0.09
CA LEU A 152 -9.03 16.36 1.34
C LEU A 152 -8.31 15.39 2.28
N GLY A 153 -7.29 14.67 1.78
CA GLY A 153 -6.49 13.72 2.54
C GLY A 153 -7.19 12.38 2.75
N VAL A 154 -8.05 11.93 1.85
CA VAL A 154 -8.83 10.69 2.02
C VAL A 154 -7.95 9.45 1.83
N LEU A 155 -8.02 8.55 2.81
CA LEU A 155 -7.27 7.30 2.89
C LEU A 155 -8.16 6.13 2.46
N THR A 156 -8.21 5.87 1.15
CA THR A 156 -8.91 4.73 0.55
C THR A 156 -7.92 3.66 0.10
N LYS A 157 -8.42 2.48 -0.23
CA LYS A 157 -7.62 1.43 -0.87
C LYS A 157 -6.92 1.99 -2.11
N GLY A 158 -5.62 1.70 -2.25
CA GLY A 158 -4.78 2.16 -3.34
C GLY A 158 -4.28 3.59 -3.23
N THR A 159 -4.68 4.36 -2.20
CA THR A 159 -4.11 5.69 -1.95
C THR A 159 -2.62 5.57 -1.67
N ILE A 160 -1.83 6.42 -2.35
CA ILE A 160 -0.41 6.58 -2.13
C ILE A 160 -0.19 7.66 -1.08
N ILE A 161 0.48 7.26 -0.01
CA ILE A 161 0.86 8.10 1.12
C ILE A 161 2.37 8.18 1.22
N GLU A 162 2.85 9.29 1.76
CA GLU A 162 4.24 9.45 2.18
C GLU A 162 4.31 9.16 3.68
N VAL A 163 5.21 8.26 4.06
CA VAL A 163 5.39 7.82 5.44
C VAL A 163 6.81 8.12 5.89
N ASN A 164 6.96 8.43 7.18
CA ASN A 164 8.27 8.63 7.75
C ASN A 164 8.98 7.28 7.94
N VAL A 165 10.13 7.09 7.32
CA VAL A 165 10.90 5.83 7.38
C VAL A 165 12.20 5.97 8.20
N SER A 166 12.33 7.00 9.03
CA SER A 166 13.50 7.20 9.89
C SER A 166 13.80 6.00 10.78
N GLU A 167 12.77 5.28 11.24
CA GLU A 167 12.89 4.08 12.08
C GLU A 167 13.47 2.87 11.31
N LEU A 168 13.43 2.87 9.97
CA LEU A 168 13.98 1.78 9.14
C LEU A 168 15.47 1.96 8.82
N GLY A 169 16.06 3.13 9.12
CA GLY A 169 17.49 3.38 8.91
C GLY A 169 17.92 3.33 7.43
N LEU A 170 17.03 3.66 6.49
CA LEU A 170 17.34 3.65 5.07
C LEU A 170 18.33 4.78 4.72
N VAL A 171 19.39 4.45 3.98
CA VAL A 171 20.42 5.42 3.56
C VAL A 171 20.64 5.33 2.06
N THR A 172 20.77 6.49 1.41
CA THR A 172 21.14 6.58 -0.01
C THR A 172 22.60 6.19 -0.23
N THR A 173 23.00 5.88 -1.46
CA THR A 173 24.41 5.57 -1.79
C THR A 173 25.39 6.70 -1.43
N THR A 174 24.89 7.94 -1.34
CA THR A 174 25.66 9.14 -0.93
C THR A 174 25.73 9.31 0.60
N GLY A 175 25.21 8.37 1.39
CA GLY A 175 25.23 8.46 2.86
C GLY A 175 24.14 9.34 3.48
N LYS A 176 23.23 9.93 2.68
CA LYS A 176 22.11 10.71 3.22
C LYS A 176 21.00 9.78 3.72
N VAL A 177 20.52 10.03 4.94
CA VAL A 177 19.42 9.29 5.56
C VAL A 177 18.10 9.63 4.86
N VAL A 178 17.36 8.58 4.49
CA VAL A 178 16.01 8.69 3.93
C VAL A 178 15.03 8.72 5.09
N TRP A 179 14.25 9.78 5.17
CA TRP A 179 13.22 9.96 6.20
C TRP A 179 11.81 9.92 5.63
N GLY A 180 11.64 9.95 4.30
CA GLY A 180 10.32 9.87 3.64
C GLY A 180 10.34 8.84 2.51
N LYS A 181 9.35 7.95 2.49
CA LYS A 181 9.15 7.00 1.37
C LYS A 181 7.66 6.87 1.07
N TRP A 182 7.35 6.50 -0.17
CA TRP A 182 5.97 6.26 -0.56
C TRP A 182 5.51 4.87 -0.16
N ALA A 183 4.27 4.77 0.28
CA ALA A 183 3.59 3.53 0.58
C ALA A 183 2.19 3.55 -0.04
N GLN A 184 1.70 2.38 -0.43
CA GLN A 184 0.36 2.23 -0.98
C GLN A 184 -0.53 1.51 0.02
N ILE A 185 -1.69 2.11 0.33
CA ILE A 185 -2.70 1.50 1.21
C ILE A 185 -3.30 0.28 0.53
N THR A 186 -3.29 -0.87 1.21
CA THR A 186 -3.71 -2.16 0.64
C THR A 186 -5.10 -2.60 1.09
N ASN A 187 -5.52 -2.21 2.30
CA ASN A 187 -6.82 -2.56 2.85
C ASN A 187 -7.88 -1.48 2.59
N VAL A 188 -9.08 -1.68 3.15
CA VAL A 188 -10.19 -0.72 3.12
C VAL A 188 -10.35 -0.18 4.55
N PRO A 189 -9.71 0.96 4.90
CA PRO A 189 -9.52 1.33 6.31
C PRO A 189 -10.82 1.63 7.08
N GLU A 190 -11.90 1.95 6.37
CA GLU A 190 -13.23 2.19 6.96
C GLU A 190 -13.86 0.96 7.60
N ASN A 191 -13.51 -0.25 7.13
CA ASN A 191 -14.09 -1.50 7.64
C ASN A 191 -13.29 -2.03 8.84
N ASP A 192 -11.99 -1.79 8.84
CA ASP A 192 -11.06 -2.45 9.76
C ASP A 192 -10.62 -1.53 10.92
N GLY A 193 -10.76 -0.21 10.75
CA GLY A 193 -10.22 0.77 11.69
C GLY A 193 -8.69 0.91 11.65
N CYS A 194 -8.00 0.18 10.77
CA CYS A 194 -6.56 0.19 10.58
C CYS A 194 -6.19 0.69 9.17
N VAL A 195 -5.09 1.44 9.05
CA VAL A 195 -4.52 1.83 7.75
C VAL A 195 -3.31 0.96 7.47
N ASN A 196 -3.49 -0.10 6.69
CA ASN A 196 -2.42 -1.01 6.30
C ASN A 196 -1.87 -0.61 4.93
N ALA A 197 -0.55 -0.49 4.82
CA ALA A 197 0.13 -0.10 3.60
C ALA A 197 1.37 -0.95 3.33
N VAL A 198 1.80 -0.97 2.07
CA VAL A 198 3.03 -1.62 1.63
C VAL A 198 3.97 -0.54 1.08
N LEU A 199 5.24 -0.57 1.48
CA LEU A 199 6.24 0.35 0.94
C LEU A 199 6.43 0.12 -0.56
N LEU A 200 6.51 1.21 -1.31
CA LEU A 200 6.93 1.22 -2.69
C LEU A 200 8.46 1.28 -2.68
N VAL A 201 9.10 0.11 -2.79
CA VAL A 201 10.56 -0.03 -2.67
C VAL A 201 11.26 0.45 -3.93
#